data_AF-M0C8W8-F1
#
_entry.id   AF-M0C8W8-F1
#
_cell.length_a   1.000
_cell.length_b   1.000
_cell.length_c   1.000
_cell.angle_alpha   90.00
_cell.angle_beta   90.00
_cell.angle_gamma   90.00
#
_symmetry.space_group_name_H-M   'P 1'
#
loop_
_entity.id
_entity.type
_entity.pdbx_description
1 polymer ?
#
loop_
_entity_poly.entity_id
_entity_poly.type
_entity_poly.pdbx_seq_one_letter_code
_entity_poly.pdbx_strand_id
1 'polypeptide(L)'
;MAPGSDESSSNSRSWWHVSRREALRDICAAVGGAALVSPVGASETTAVGHGGNAAVRVRVHPGVVPLQARLGDGLDALRRNWPAPFRDALAAIEAAFDQVLAYASEQSRLESLEIAVERGRPVRFPPSMRSLSPNAVLPSLESLLDRFRERLRTHDVLAGDTCHVLLHWSPLNYRVGYGGTLSPNSLVGTGDNGDAQAVVNVGATERWDSRAVTQNMAIHETIHTLLSESIVEEVVGTRCEHVLGTAIRTDPTTLEISPIATAYAGPDRIGAGTRFQGTGCYDHDQFSRHDGTDGIDTWTYTTALSDATCEAITRTLERRFEA
;
A
#
# COMPACT_ATOMS: atom_id res chain seq x y z
N MET A 1 -18.25 22.55 -52.75
CA MET A 1 -17.54 23.41 -51.77
C MET A 1 -18.31 23.33 -50.46
N ALA A 2 -17.74 22.69 -49.44
CA ALA A 2 -18.05 22.95 -48.03
C ALA A 2 -17.07 24.06 -47.52
N PRO A 3 -17.02 24.49 -46.24
CA PRO A 3 -17.94 24.33 -45.09
C PRO A 3 -18.06 25.62 -44.21
N GLY A 4 -18.74 25.54 -43.05
CA GLY A 4 -18.60 26.44 -41.87
C GLY A 4 -19.94 26.73 -41.18
N SER A 5 -20.14 26.60 -39.87
CA SER A 5 -19.22 26.46 -38.73
C SER A 5 -19.96 25.90 -37.51
N ASP A 6 -19.29 25.00 -36.79
CA ASP A 6 -19.65 24.45 -35.48
C ASP A 6 -19.65 25.51 -34.37
N GLU A 7 -20.69 25.53 -33.54
CA GLU A 7 -20.62 26.02 -32.16
C GLU A 7 -20.55 24.80 -31.23
N SER A 8 -19.32 24.37 -30.94
CA SER A 8 -19.04 23.49 -29.81
C SER A 8 -18.72 24.35 -28.59
N SER A 9 -19.47 24.13 -27.52
CA SER A 9 -19.27 24.72 -26.20
C SER A 9 -17.91 24.30 -25.64
N SER A 10 -17.11 25.31 -25.28
CA SER A 10 -15.78 25.15 -24.71
C SER A 10 -15.86 24.52 -23.32
N ASN A 11 -15.59 23.21 -23.22
CA ASN A 11 -15.33 22.55 -21.95
C ASN A 11 -13.87 22.78 -21.56
N SER A 12 -13.65 23.58 -20.53
CA SER A 12 -12.33 23.85 -19.95
C SER A 12 -11.77 22.58 -19.31
N ARG A 13 -10.96 21.85 -20.06
CA ARG A 13 -10.11 20.77 -19.55
C ARG A 13 -9.03 21.36 -18.65
N SER A 14 -9.07 21.11 -17.35
CA SER A 14 -7.95 21.41 -16.45
C SER A 14 -6.85 20.37 -16.65
N TRP A 15 -5.91 20.67 -17.56
CA TRP A 15 -4.64 19.96 -17.64
C TRP A 15 -3.75 20.40 -16.47
N TRP A 16 -3.46 19.50 -15.55
CA TRP A 16 -2.48 19.74 -14.48
C TRP A 16 -1.07 19.67 -15.06
N HIS A 17 -0.57 20.82 -15.52
CA HIS A 17 0.85 21.00 -15.79
C HIS A 17 1.57 21.31 -14.48
N VAL A 18 2.28 20.33 -13.90
CA VAL A 18 3.30 20.64 -12.88
C VAL A 18 4.41 21.40 -13.58
N SER A 19 4.58 22.67 -13.24
CA SER A 19 5.58 23.51 -13.87
C SER A 19 6.98 23.06 -13.43
N ARG A 20 7.96 23.14 -14.34
CA ARG A 20 9.38 22.78 -14.06
C ARG A 20 9.96 23.48 -12.82
N ARG A 21 9.40 24.62 -12.40
CA ARG A 21 9.78 25.36 -11.18
C ARG A 21 9.25 24.72 -9.89
N GLU A 22 8.09 24.09 -9.90
CA GLU A 22 7.55 23.34 -8.75
C GLU A 22 8.35 22.05 -8.54
N ALA A 23 8.62 21.31 -9.62
CA ALA A 23 9.48 20.13 -9.57
C ALA A 23 10.90 20.44 -9.05
N LEU A 24 11.48 21.59 -9.40
CA LEU A 24 12.80 22.02 -8.89
C LEU A 24 12.76 22.46 -7.41
N ARG A 25 11.68 23.13 -6.98
CA ARG A 25 11.48 23.47 -5.56
C ARG A 25 11.33 22.22 -4.70
N ASP A 26 10.69 21.19 -5.25
CA ASP A 26 10.46 19.90 -4.59
C ASP A 26 11.70 19.01 -4.59
N ILE A 27 12.50 19.02 -5.67
CA ILE A 27 13.84 18.41 -5.67
C ILE A 27 14.71 19.08 -4.60
N CYS A 28 14.66 20.40 -4.45
CA CYS A 28 15.35 21.08 -3.35
C CYS A 28 14.75 20.80 -1.97
N ALA A 29 13.46 20.46 -1.85
CA ALA A 29 12.87 20.02 -0.57
C ALA A 29 13.21 18.55 -0.24
N ALA A 30 13.34 17.71 -1.26
CA ALA A 30 13.72 16.30 -1.15
C ALA A 30 15.23 16.08 -0.99
N VAL A 31 16.06 16.96 -1.57
CA VAL A 31 17.54 16.91 -1.54
C VAL A 31 18.12 17.90 -0.53
N GLY A 32 17.46 19.04 -0.29
CA GLY A 32 17.91 20.12 0.61
C GLY A 32 17.39 20.02 2.05
N GLY A 33 16.89 18.85 2.48
CA GLY A 33 16.57 18.56 3.87
C GLY A 33 17.80 18.31 4.76
N ALA A 34 18.86 19.12 4.61
CA ALA A 34 20.05 19.06 5.48
C ALA A 34 19.92 19.94 6.74
N ALA A 35 18.82 20.65 6.93
CA ALA A 35 18.62 21.53 8.09
C ALA A 35 17.67 20.92 9.13
N LEU A 36 18.26 20.48 10.24
CA LEU A 36 17.65 20.34 11.57
C LEU A 36 16.53 19.29 11.73
N VAL A 37 16.91 18.01 11.65
CA VAL A 37 16.13 16.94 12.31
C VAL A 37 16.44 17.01 13.81
N SER A 38 15.58 17.67 14.58
CA SER A 38 15.67 17.61 16.05
C SER A 38 15.38 16.17 16.51
N PRO A 39 16.18 15.58 17.40
CA PRO A 39 15.90 14.28 17.97
C PRO A 39 14.81 14.44 19.03
N VAL A 40 13.55 14.51 18.61
CA VAL A 40 12.45 14.25 19.54
C VAL A 40 12.41 12.73 19.69
N GLY A 41 12.94 12.25 20.82
CA GLY A 41 12.90 10.85 21.22
C GLY A 41 11.48 10.32 21.07
N ALA A 42 11.33 9.21 20.34
CA ALA A 42 10.10 8.46 20.37
C ALA A 42 10.00 7.85 21.77
N SER A 43 9.00 8.26 22.54
CA SER A 43 8.67 7.58 23.79
C SER A 43 8.19 6.18 23.40
N GLU A 44 8.81 5.16 23.97
CA GLU A 44 8.41 3.77 23.81
C GLU A 44 6.99 3.60 24.37
N THR A 45 5.99 3.52 23.50
CA THR A 45 4.77 2.79 23.82
C THR A 45 5.08 1.32 23.61
N THR A 46 5.28 0.63 24.73
CA THR A 46 5.45 -0.81 24.85
C THR A 46 4.34 -1.54 24.10
N ALA A 47 4.73 -2.45 23.21
CA ALA A 47 3.85 -3.47 22.67
C ALA A 47 3.37 -4.34 23.85
N VAL A 48 2.07 -4.38 24.09
CA VAL A 48 1.47 -5.33 25.03
C VAL A 48 1.30 -6.63 24.26
N GLY A 49 2.28 -7.52 24.37
CA GLY A 49 2.18 -8.87 23.83
C GLY A 49 1.05 -9.62 24.53
N HIS A 50 -0.10 -9.74 23.87
CA HIS A 50 -1.10 -10.72 24.25
C HIS A 50 -0.66 -12.07 23.67
N GLY A 51 -0.11 -12.90 24.56
CA GLY A 51 0.07 -14.32 24.30
C GLY A 51 -1.27 -15.03 24.39
N GLY A 52 -1.72 -15.57 23.26
CA GLY A 52 -2.91 -16.40 23.09
C GLY A 52 -2.79 -17.15 21.76
N ASN A 53 -3.24 -18.39 21.73
CA ASN A 53 -3.03 -19.39 20.67
C ASN A 53 -3.37 -18.91 19.24
N ALA A 54 -2.56 -19.36 18.27
CA ALA A 54 -2.81 -19.35 16.82
C ALA A 54 -3.28 -18.02 16.19
N ALA A 55 -2.68 -16.89 16.56
CA ALA A 55 -3.01 -15.58 15.99
C ALA A 55 -2.08 -15.19 14.83
N VAL A 56 -2.64 -14.90 13.66
CA VAL A 56 -1.89 -14.20 12.60
C VAL A 56 -1.73 -12.74 13.02
N ARG A 57 -0.49 -12.24 13.00
CA ARG A 57 -0.21 -10.85 13.39
C ARG A 57 0.11 -9.99 12.19
N VAL A 58 -0.41 -8.77 12.18
CA VAL A 58 -0.07 -7.73 11.21
C VAL A 58 0.50 -6.55 11.97
N ARG A 59 1.82 -6.36 11.89
CA ARG A 59 2.53 -5.29 12.59
C ARG A 59 2.89 -4.17 11.63
N VAL A 60 2.27 -3.00 11.81
CA VAL A 60 2.47 -1.84 10.92
C VAL A 60 3.49 -0.88 11.52
N HIS A 61 4.59 -0.66 10.81
CA HIS A 61 5.72 0.14 11.23
C HIS A 61 5.74 1.50 10.51
N PRO A 62 5.76 2.63 11.24
CA PRO A 62 5.86 3.94 10.62
C PRO A 62 7.32 4.23 10.24
N GLY A 63 7.55 4.55 8.97
CA GLY A 63 8.78 5.16 8.51
C GLY A 63 8.93 6.62 8.95
N VAL A 64 10.08 7.22 8.62
CA VAL A 64 10.34 8.63 8.91
C VAL A 64 9.62 9.53 7.90
N VAL A 65 8.79 10.45 8.41
CA VAL A 65 8.14 11.49 7.59
C VAL A 65 8.87 12.83 7.78
N PRO A 66 9.33 13.48 6.70
CA PRO A 66 9.98 14.80 6.76
C PRO A 66 9.09 15.86 7.41
N LEU A 67 9.69 16.80 8.15
CA LEU A 67 8.95 17.84 8.86
C LEU A 67 8.06 18.67 7.93
N GLN A 68 8.52 18.96 6.71
CA GLN A 68 7.76 19.72 5.72
C GLN A 68 6.46 19.01 5.33
N ALA A 69 6.52 17.69 5.16
CA ALA A 69 5.33 16.88 4.91
C ALA A 69 4.38 16.89 6.11
N ARG A 70 4.92 16.80 7.35
CA ARG A 70 4.10 16.88 8.57
C ARG A 70 3.44 18.24 8.76
N LEU A 71 4.09 19.32 8.32
CA LEU A 71 3.52 20.67 8.37
C LEU A 71 2.37 20.85 7.38
N GLY A 72 2.41 20.15 6.23
CA GLY A 72 1.31 20.12 5.27
C GLY A 72 0.02 19.55 5.84
N ASP A 73 0.12 18.61 6.80
CA ASP A 73 -1.01 18.00 7.50
C ASP A 73 -1.51 18.83 8.72
N GLY A 74 -0.97 20.05 8.92
CA GLY A 74 -1.34 20.95 10.01
C GLY A 74 -0.56 20.74 11.32
N LEU A 75 -0.66 21.69 12.24
CA LEU A 75 0.12 21.71 13.49
C LEU A 75 -0.21 20.56 14.45
N ASP A 76 -1.39 19.95 14.34
CA ASP A 76 -1.76 18.77 15.12
C ASP A 76 -0.97 17.52 14.71
N ALA A 77 -0.51 17.42 13.45
CA ALA A 77 0.35 16.33 12.99
C ALA A 77 1.78 16.39 13.58
N LEU A 78 2.16 17.54 14.16
CA LEU A 78 3.43 17.70 14.90
C LEU A 78 3.34 17.13 16.31
N ARG A 79 2.13 16.93 16.86
CA ARG A 79 1.91 16.39 18.21
C ARG A 79 2.03 14.87 18.21
N ARG A 80 3.24 14.37 18.01
CA ARG A 80 3.74 13.02 18.38
C ARG A 80 3.00 11.79 17.82
N ASN A 81 1.85 11.95 17.18
CA ASN A 81 1.08 10.89 16.54
C ASN A 81 1.57 10.66 15.10
N TRP A 82 1.30 9.45 14.59
CA TRP A 82 1.45 9.15 13.17
C TRP A 82 0.71 10.22 12.35
N PRO A 83 1.28 10.74 11.25
CA PRO A 83 0.57 11.63 10.33
C PRO A 83 -0.75 11.01 9.86
N ALA A 84 -1.72 11.83 9.43
CA ALA A 84 -3.02 11.34 9.00
C ALA A 84 -2.93 10.21 7.95
N PRO A 85 -2.08 10.30 6.90
CA PRO A 85 -1.95 9.22 5.93
C PRO A 85 -1.58 7.87 6.55
N PHE A 86 -0.75 7.88 7.60
CA PHE A 86 -0.28 6.65 8.23
C PHE A 86 -1.36 6.06 9.14
N ARG A 87 -2.14 6.91 9.82
CA ARG A 87 -3.27 6.46 10.65
C ARG A 87 -4.38 5.87 9.80
N ASP A 88 -4.69 6.52 8.69
CA ASP A 88 -5.76 6.08 7.79
C ASP A 88 -5.37 4.80 7.05
N ALA A 89 -4.07 4.63 6.71
CA ALA A 89 -3.53 3.37 6.20
C ALA A 89 -3.65 2.22 7.22
N LEU A 90 -3.32 2.47 8.48
CA LEU A 90 -3.49 1.46 9.55
C LEU A 90 -4.96 1.10 9.73
N ALA A 91 -5.85 2.08 9.83
CA ALA A 91 -7.28 1.86 10.01
C ALA A 91 -7.89 1.11 8.81
N ALA A 92 -7.39 1.37 7.59
CA ALA A 92 -7.81 0.65 6.39
C ALA A 92 -7.37 -0.82 6.43
N ILE A 93 -6.16 -1.12 6.91
CA ILE A 93 -5.68 -2.50 7.13
C ILE A 93 -6.53 -3.20 8.20
N GLU A 94 -6.78 -2.54 9.35
CA GLU A 94 -7.66 -3.06 10.42
C GLU A 94 -9.04 -3.44 9.86
N ALA A 95 -9.70 -2.50 9.18
CA ALA A 95 -11.02 -2.74 8.59
C ALA A 95 -11.05 -3.79 7.48
N ALA A 96 -9.94 -4.00 6.75
CA ALA A 96 -9.84 -5.05 5.74
C ALA A 96 -9.80 -6.44 6.39
N PHE A 97 -9.08 -6.60 7.50
CA PHE A 97 -9.06 -7.87 8.23
C PHE A 97 -10.36 -8.16 8.98
N ASP A 98 -11.06 -7.12 9.46
CA ASP A 98 -12.42 -7.27 9.98
C ASP A 98 -13.37 -7.82 8.91
N GLN A 99 -13.25 -7.37 7.65
CA GLN A 99 -14.04 -7.90 6.52
C GLN A 99 -13.72 -9.38 6.24
N VAL A 100 -12.45 -9.79 6.29
CA VAL A 100 -12.06 -11.19 6.10
C VAL A 100 -12.64 -12.08 7.20
N LEU A 101 -12.54 -11.65 8.47
CA LEU A 101 -13.09 -12.40 9.59
C LEU A 101 -14.62 -12.48 9.54
N ALA A 102 -15.29 -11.39 9.18
CA ALA A 102 -16.72 -11.37 8.97
C ALA A 102 -17.13 -12.35 7.86
N TYR A 103 -16.46 -12.31 6.70
CA TYR A 103 -16.69 -13.25 5.61
C TYR A 103 -16.50 -14.71 6.05
N ALA A 104 -15.38 -15.03 6.73
CA ALA A 104 -15.11 -16.38 7.20
C ALA A 104 -16.18 -16.87 8.19
N SER A 105 -16.61 -16.01 9.12
CA SER A 105 -17.68 -16.31 10.07
C SER A 105 -19.01 -16.56 9.38
N GLU A 106 -19.38 -15.77 8.36
CA GLU A 106 -20.59 -15.99 7.55
C GLU A 106 -20.56 -17.35 6.84
N GLN A 107 -19.37 -17.84 6.49
CA GLN A 107 -19.16 -19.16 5.91
C GLN A 107 -18.97 -20.27 6.96
N SER A 108 -19.09 -19.98 8.26
CA SER A 108 -18.83 -20.92 9.36
C SER A 108 -17.42 -21.54 9.31
N ARG A 109 -16.41 -20.71 9.00
CA ARG A 109 -15.00 -21.07 8.87
C ARG A 109 -14.15 -20.18 9.79
N LEU A 110 -12.98 -20.67 10.20
CA LEU A 110 -12.02 -19.92 11.02
C LEU A 110 -12.62 -19.34 12.32
N GLU A 111 -13.62 -19.99 12.92
CA GLU A 111 -14.37 -19.45 14.07
C GLU A 111 -13.51 -19.16 15.30
N SER A 112 -12.34 -19.80 15.39
CA SER A 112 -11.39 -19.63 16.49
C SER A 112 -10.15 -18.80 16.13
N LEU A 113 -10.01 -18.40 14.87
CA LEU A 113 -8.85 -17.65 14.40
C LEU A 113 -8.97 -16.19 14.82
N GLU A 114 -7.89 -15.67 15.42
CA GLU A 114 -7.74 -14.25 15.71
C GLU A 114 -6.70 -13.63 14.78
N ILE A 115 -7.01 -12.46 14.22
CA ILE A 115 -6.05 -11.64 13.48
C ILE A 115 -5.82 -10.35 14.27
N ALA A 116 -4.59 -10.15 14.72
CA ALA A 116 -4.23 -8.96 15.49
C ALA A 116 -3.48 -7.96 14.59
N VAL A 117 -4.09 -6.80 14.34
CA VAL A 117 -3.41 -5.68 13.68
C VAL A 117 -2.88 -4.72 14.75
N GLU A 118 -1.57 -4.45 14.71
CA GLU A 118 -0.90 -3.70 15.77
C GLU A 118 0.11 -2.66 15.25
N ARG A 119 0.37 -1.67 16.09
CA ARG A 119 1.37 -0.63 15.82
C ARG A 119 2.77 -1.12 16.17
N GLY A 120 3.60 -1.25 15.15
CA GLY A 120 5.03 -1.51 15.26
C GLY A 120 5.83 -0.27 15.67
N ARG A 121 7.05 -0.53 16.18
CA ARG A 121 8.02 0.54 16.49
C ARG A 121 8.43 1.28 15.20
N PRO A 122 8.67 2.60 15.27
CA PRO A 122 9.17 3.35 14.12
C PRO A 122 10.47 2.81 13.56
N VAL A 123 10.53 2.65 12.24
CA VAL A 123 11.73 2.18 11.54
C VAL A 123 12.50 3.39 11.03
N ARG A 124 13.72 3.56 11.54
CA ARG A 124 14.63 4.64 11.13
C ARG A 124 15.86 4.05 10.46
N PHE A 125 16.07 4.40 9.20
CA PHE A 125 17.33 4.12 8.52
C PHE A 125 18.36 5.22 8.85
N PRO A 126 19.58 4.87 9.28
CA PRO A 126 20.57 5.84 9.74
C PRO A 126 21.01 6.79 8.62
N PRO A 127 21.43 8.04 8.95
CA PRO A 127 21.78 9.06 7.96
C PRO A 127 22.95 8.68 7.04
N SER A 128 23.90 7.88 7.53
CA SER A 128 25.02 7.34 6.72
C SER A 128 24.56 6.44 5.56
N MET A 129 23.29 6.01 5.58
CA MET A 129 22.66 5.22 4.53
C MET A 129 21.67 6.03 3.68
N ARG A 130 21.53 7.34 3.95
CA ARG A 130 20.80 8.30 3.11
C ARG A 130 21.81 8.86 2.12
N SER A 131 21.63 8.57 0.85
CA SER A 131 22.54 9.06 -0.17
C SER A 131 22.41 10.59 -0.29
N LEU A 132 23.46 11.32 0.09
CA LEU A 132 23.52 12.78 0.12
C LEU A 132 23.91 13.40 -1.24
N SER A 133 23.91 12.62 -2.31
CA SER A 133 24.35 13.05 -3.64
C SER A 133 23.16 13.38 -4.56
N PRO A 134 23.25 14.40 -5.43
CA PRO A 134 22.30 14.59 -6.52
C PRO A 134 22.25 13.40 -7.51
N ASN A 135 23.31 12.59 -7.54
CA ASN A 135 23.41 11.33 -8.29
C ASN A 135 23.09 10.11 -7.39
N ALA A 136 22.42 10.33 -6.26
CA ALA A 136 21.99 9.27 -5.38
C ALA A 136 21.13 8.26 -6.12
N VAL A 137 21.64 7.04 -6.25
CA VAL A 137 20.83 5.89 -6.61
C VAL A 137 19.79 5.71 -5.50
N LEU A 138 18.53 6.05 -5.79
CA LEU A 138 17.39 5.80 -4.91
C LEU A 138 17.36 4.30 -4.55
N PRO A 139 17.03 3.90 -3.31
CA PRO A 139 17.00 2.48 -2.96
C PRO A 139 15.93 1.76 -3.78
N SER A 140 16.23 0.55 -4.27
CA SER A 140 15.21 -0.35 -4.81
C SER A 140 14.31 -0.88 -3.70
N LEU A 141 13.14 -1.40 -4.07
CA LEU A 141 12.26 -2.15 -3.17
C LEU A 141 13.01 -3.26 -2.44
N GLU A 142 13.80 -4.08 -3.16
CA GLU A 142 14.64 -5.15 -2.60
C GLU A 142 15.58 -4.64 -1.50
N SER A 143 16.38 -3.61 -1.80
CA SER A 143 17.28 -3.01 -0.81
C SER A 143 16.54 -2.42 0.40
N LEU A 144 15.30 -1.97 0.24
CA LEU A 144 14.49 -1.44 1.33
C LEU A 144 13.92 -2.56 2.23
N LEU A 145 13.42 -3.63 1.62
CA LEU A 145 12.92 -4.82 2.32
C LEU A 145 14.04 -5.51 3.10
N ASP A 146 15.23 -5.69 2.52
CA ASP A 146 16.41 -6.25 3.19
C ASP A 146 16.77 -5.46 4.46
N ARG A 147 16.83 -4.13 4.32
CA ARG A 147 17.15 -3.23 5.45
C ARG A 147 16.06 -3.25 6.50
N PHE A 148 14.80 -3.34 6.08
CA PHE A 148 13.69 -3.46 7.01
C PHE A 148 13.81 -4.76 7.79
N ARG A 149 14.13 -5.88 7.12
CA ARG A 149 14.34 -7.18 7.77
C ARG A 149 15.45 -7.14 8.80
N GLU A 150 16.58 -6.55 8.44
CA GLU A 150 17.71 -6.41 9.34
C GLU A 150 17.34 -5.61 10.59
N ARG A 151 16.50 -4.58 10.44
CA ARG A 151 15.97 -3.82 11.57
C ARG A 151 15.02 -4.64 12.42
N LEU A 152 14.14 -5.44 11.84
CA LEU A 152 13.28 -6.34 12.61
C LEU A 152 14.12 -7.36 13.40
N ARG A 153 15.13 -7.98 12.76
CA ARG A 153 16.08 -8.89 13.42
C ARG A 153 16.79 -8.25 14.60
N THR A 154 17.31 -7.04 14.42
CA THR A 154 18.04 -6.31 15.47
C THR A 154 17.16 -6.05 16.71
N HIS A 155 15.84 -5.95 16.54
CA HIS A 155 14.90 -5.71 17.64
C HIS A 155 14.21 -6.98 18.13
N ASP A 156 14.62 -8.16 17.64
CA ASP A 156 14.10 -9.46 18.05
C ASP A 156 12.56 -9.57 17.96
N VAL A 157 11.99 -9.06 16.87
CA VAL A 157 10.53 -9.03 16.66
C VAL A 157 10.02 -10.07 15.68
N LEU A 158 10.90 -10.94 15.16
CA LEU A 158 10.55 -11.96 14.19
C LEU A 158 10.08 -13.22 14.92
N ALA A 159 8.85 -13.65 14.68
CA ALA A 159 8.17 -14.72 15.43
C ALA A 159 7.66 -15.88 14.54
N GLY A 160 7.58 -15.67 13.23
CA GLY A 160 7.22 -16.66 12.22
C GLY A 160 5.75 -16.75 11.85
N ASP A 161 4.94 -15.89 12.43
CA ASP A 161 3.49 -15.78 12.23
C ASP A 161 3.06 -14.34 11.91
N THR A 162 4.01 -13.46 11.59
CA THR A 162 3.77 -12.02 11.50
C THR A 162 4.00 -11.48 10.09
N CYS A 163 3.03 -10.73 9.57
CA CYS A 163 3.20 -9.80 8.47
C CYS A 163 3.70 -8.46 9.00
N HIS A 164 4.89 -8.05 8.59
CA HIS A 164 5.44 -6.73 8.90
C HIS A 164 5.24 -5.76 7.74
N VAL A 165 4.52 -4.67 7.98
CA VAL A 165 4.24 -3.64 6.96
C VAL A 165 5.02 -2.38 7.27
N LEU A 166 5.84 -1.89 6.35
CA LEU A 166 6.53 -0.59 6.48
C LEU A 166 5.80 0.50 5.71
N LEU A 167 5.25 1.48 6.43
CA LEU A 167 4.74 2.72 5.83
C LEU A 167 5.90 3.66 5.50
N HIS A 168 6.32 3.68 4.24
CA HIS A 168 7.47 4.42 3.75
C HIS A 168 7.06 5.78 3.17
N TRP A 169 7.75 6.85 3.57
CA TRP A 169 7.58 8.17 2.95
C TRP A 169 8.70 8.43 1.94
N SER A 170 8.45 8.15 0.67
CA SER A 170 9.40 8.47 -0.40
C SER A 170 8.71 8.83 -1.71
N PRO A 171 8.13 10.04 -1.79
CA PRO A 171 7.30 10.47 -2.91
C PRO A 171 7.98 10.33 -4.28
N LEU A 172 9.31 10.52 -4.35
CA LEU A 172 10.03 10.53 -5.62
C LEU A 172 10.71 9.19 -5.95
N ASN A 173 10.54 8.16 -5.12
CA ASN A 173 11.22 6.88 -5.32
C ASN A 173 10.46 5.94 -6.24
N TYR A 174 10.61 6.16 -7.55
CA TYR A 174 10.04 5.31 -8.60
C TYR A 174 10.53 3.85 -8.55
N ARG A 175 11.68 3.56 -7.92
CA ARG A 175 12.22 2.18 -7.80
C ARG A 175 11.53 1.38 -6.70
N VAL A 176 10.80 2.04 -5.81
CA VAL A 176 9.88 1.42 -4.85
C VAL A 176 8.45 1.48 -5.39
N GLY A 177 8.13 2.44 -6.26
CA GLY A 177 6.77 2.62 -6.75
C GLY A 177 5.83 2.94 -5.58
N TYR A 178 4.67 2.29 -5.56
CA TYR A 178 3.69 2.39 -4.47
C TYR A 178 3.89 1.38 -3.35
N GLY A 179 4.75 0.39 -3.55
CA GLY A 179 4.94 -0.65 -2.57
C GLY A 179 5.44 -1.94 -3.19
N GLY A 180 5.42 -2.99 -2.37
CA GLY A 180 5.66 -4.34 -2.83
C GLY A 180 6.06 -5.27 -1.70
N THR A 181 5.92 -6.55 -1.99
CA THR A 181 6.49 -7.67 -1.25
C THR A 181 7.52 -8.38 -2.15
N LEU A 182 8.47 -9.10 -1.58
CA LEU A 182 9.41 -9.92 -2.36
C LEU A 182 9.70 -11.25 -1.67
N SER A 183 9.79 -12.30 -2.46
CA SER A 183 10.30 -13.60 -2.04
C SER A 183 11.71 -13.47 -1.44
N PRO A 184 12.08 -14.28 -0.44
CA PRO A 184 11.32 -15.39 0.14
C PRO A 184 10.34 -14.98 1.25
N ASN A 185 10.27 -13.70 1.64
CA ASN A 185 9.46 -13.22 2.77
C ASN A 185 8.20 -12.49 2.27
N SER A 186 7.66 -12.93 1.14
CA SER A 186 6.46 -12.34 0.55
C SER A 186 5.18 -12.86 1.19
N LEU A 187 5.22 -13.91 2.02
CA LEU A 187 4.04 -14.64 2.44
C LEU A 187 4.22 -15.22 3.86
N VAL A 188 3.23 -15.03 4.74
CA VAL A 188 3.32 -15.41 6.17
C VAL A 188 3.22 -16.92 6.32
N GLY A 189 4.06 -17.53 7.15
CA GLY A 189 4.21 -18.98 7.30
C GLY A 189 5.17 -19.61 6.28
N THR A 190 5.90 -18.80 5.50
CA THR A 190 6.91 -19.26 4.54
C THR A 190 8.27 -18.57 4.73
N GLY A 191 9.34 -19.18 4.20
CA GLY A 191 10.72 -18.69 4.34
C GLY A 191 11.37 -19.08 5.67
N ASP A 192 12.63 -18.70 5.85
CA ASP A 192 13.49 -19.19 6.95
C ASP A 192 12.94 -18.96 8.36
N ASN A 193 12.13 -17.91 8.53
CA ASN A 193 11.58 -17.54 9.83
C ASN A 193 10.06 -17.64 9.88
N GLY A 194 9.35 -17.73 8.74
CA GLY A 194 7.88 -17.68 8.67
C GLY A 194 7.26 -16.27 8.59
N ASP A 195 8.01 -15.20 8.82
CA ASP A 195 7.47 -13.83 8.72
C ASP A 195 7.45 -13.30 7.29
N ALA A 196 6.44 -12.46 7.00
CA ALA A 196 6.34 -11.75 5.74
C ALA A 196 6.65 -10.25 5.88
N GLN A 197 6.97 -9.61 4.76
CA GLN A 197 7.30 -8.19 4.71
C GLN A 197 6.63 -7.52 3.52
N ALA A 198 6.01 -6.37 3.80
CA ALA A 198 5.45 -5.48 2.81
C ALA A 198 5.99 -4.06 3.01
N VAL A 199 6.14 -3.32 1.93
CA VAL A 199 6.38 -1.88 1.94
C VAL A 199 5.21 -1.18 1.27
N VAL A 200 4.73 -0.10 1.87
CA VAL A 200 3.73 0.80 1.28
C VAL A 200 4.37 2.18 1.18
N ASN A 201 4.56 2.69 -0.04
CA ASN A 201 5.12 4.02 -0.25
C ASN A 201 4.03 5.10 -0.17
N VAL A 202 3.58 5.34 1.05
CA VAL A 202 2.58 6.37 1.40
C VAL A 202 2.97 7.75 0.87
N GLY A 203 4.26 8.08 0.84
CA GLY A 203 4.72 9.35 0.29
C GLY A 203 4.38 9.49 -1.20
N ALA A 204 4.47 8.41 -1.98
CA ALA A 204 4.19 8.43 -3.41
C ALA A 204 2.69 8.47 -3.70
N THR A 205 1.89 7.69 -2.99
CA THR A 205 0.42 7.70 -3.16
C THR A 205 -0.18 9.06 -2.75
N GLU A 206 0.26 9.65 -1.63
CA GLU A 206 -0.21 10.97 -1.19
C GLU A 206 0.24 12.11 -2.12
N ARG A 207 1.41 11.97 -2.77
CA ARG A 207 1.94 13.03 -3.64
C ARG A 207 1.36 13.00 -5.04
N TRP A 208 1.17 11.81 -5.59
CA TRP A 208 0.84 11.62 -7.01
C TRP A 208 -0.59 11.18 -7.24
N ASP A 209 -1.31 10.84 -6.18
CA ASP A 209 -2.66 10.30 -6.26
C ASP A 209 -3.54 10.87 -5.13
N SER A 210 -4.16 10.03 -4.29
CA SER A 210 -5.08 10.46 -3.25
C SER A 210 -4.97 9.61 -1.98
N ARG A 211 -5.59 10.08 -0.90
CA ARG A 211 -5.71 9.33 0.35
C ARG A 211 -6.38 7.97 0.16
N ALA A 212 -7.37 7.89 -0.72
CA ALA A 212 -8.05 6.63 -0.99
C ALA A 212 -7.11 5.61 -1.66
N VAL A 213 -6.21 6.05 -2.55
CA VAL A 213 -5.16 5.20 -3.12
C VAL A 213 -4.15 4.78 -2.05
N THR A 214 -3.78 5.67 -1.13
CA THR A 214 -2.93 5.31 0.03
C THR A 214 -3.56 4.18 0.86
N GLN A 215 -4.86 4.25 1.13
CA GLN A 215 -5.59 3.22 1.87
C GLN A 215 -5.65 1.91 1.09
N ASN A 216 -5.96 1.97 -0.21
CA ASN A 216 -5.97 0.79 -1.07
C ASN A 216 -4.61 0.13 -1.15
N MET A 217 -3.52 0.88 -1.38
CA MET A 217 -2.18 0.30 -1.42
C MET A 217 -1.75 -0.26 -0.07
N ALA A 218 -2.17 0.35 1.05
CA ALA A 218 -1.91 -0.21 2.37
C ALA A 218 -2.57 -1.59 2.55
N ILE A 219 -3.81 -1.73 2.12
CA ILE A 219 -4.53 -3.01 2.12
C ILE A 219 -3.88 -3.99 1.15
N HIS A 220 -3.65 -3.57 -0.10
CA HIS A 220 -3.12 -4.36 -1.21
C HIS A 220 -1.79 -5.02 -0.85
N GLU A 221 -0.80 -4.23 -0.44
CA GLU A 221 0.54 -4.75 -0.13
C GLU A 221 0.53 -5.64 1.11
N THR A 222 -0.38 -5.38 2.06
CA THR A 222 -0.55 -6.22 3.24
C THR A 222 -1.18 -7.56 2.87
N ILE A 223 -2.23 -7.55 2.05
CA ILE A 223 -2.94 -8.76 1.63
C ILE A 223 -2.07 -9.68 0.77
N HIS A 224 -1.17 -9.15 -0.05
CA HIS A 224 -0.18 -9.96 -0.77
C HIS A 224 0.58 -10.93 0.16
N THR A 225 0.78 -10.53 1.42
CA THR A 225 1.43 -11.39 2.41
C THR A 225 0.62 -12.59 2.89
N LEU A 226 -0.62 -12.72 2.40
CA LEU A 226 -1.57 -13.79 2.72
C LEU A 226 -2.24 -14.37 1.46
N LEU A 227 -1.70 -14.11 0.27
CA LEU A 227 -2.20 -14.67 -0.97
C LEU A 227 -1.23 -15.71 -1.54
N SER A 228 -1.56 -16.98 -1.35
CA SER A 228 -0.82 -18.08 -1.97
C SER A 228 -1.22 -18.25 -3.43
N GLU A 229 -0.28 -18.18 -4.37
CA GLU A 229 -0.56 -18.34 -5.82
C GLU A 229 -1.42 -19.58 -6.14
N SER A 230 -1.18 -20.70 -5.45
CA SER A 230 -1.96 -21.93 -5.63
C SER A 230 -3.42 -21.78 -5.23
N ILE A 231 -3.71 -21.00 -4.18
CA ILE A 231 -5.08 -20.73 -3.75
C ILE A 231 -5.74 -19.73 -4.68
N VAL A 232 -5.01 -18.69 -5.11
CA VAL A 232 -5.51 -17.75 -6.11
C VAL A 232 -5.96 -18.50 -7.37
N GLU A 233 -5.13 -19.43 -7.86
CA GLU A 233 -5.44 -20.27 -9.02
C GLU A 233 -6.71 -21.11 -8.82
N GLU A 234 -6.96 -21.61 -7.61
CA GLU A 234 -8.18 -22.35 -7.30
C GLU A 234 -9.44 -21.48 -7.20
N VAL A 235 -9.30 -20.22 -6.80
CA VAL A 235 -10.46 -19.31 -6.60
C VAL A 235 -10.86 -18.64 -7.92
N VAL A 236 -9.90 -18.18 -8.72
CA VAL A 236 -10.16 -17.39 -9.95
C VAL A 236 -9.57 -17.99 -11.23
N GLY A 237 -8.97 -19.18 -11.17
CA GLY A 237 -8.46 -19.88 -12.36
C GLY A 237 -7.16 -19.33 -12.94
N THR A 238 -6.49 -18.42 -12.22
CA THR A 238 -5.21 -17.80 -12.62
C THR A 238 -4.34 -17.55 -11.40
N ARG A 239 -3.02 -17.53 -11.58
CA ARG A 239 -2.06 -17.23 -10.49
C ARG A 239 -1.92 -15.74 -10.19
N CYS A 240 -2.49 -14.89 -11.04
CA CYS A 240 -2.42 -13.45 -10.86
C CYS A 240 -3.39 -13.01 -9.75
N GLU A 241 -2.88 -12.72 -8.57
CA GLU A 241 -3.66 -12.26 -7.42
C GLU A 241 -4.47 -10.98 -7.68
N HIS A 242 -3.98 -10.09 -8.54
CA HIS A 242 -4.68 -8.86 -8.91
C HIS A 242 -6.05 -9.11 -9.54
N VAL A 243 -6.27 -10.32 -10.07
CA VAL A 243 -7.57 -10.75 -10.61
C VAL A 243 -8.64 -10.91 -9.53
N LEU A 244 -8.26 -11.11 -8.27
CA LEU A 244 -9.22 -11.13 -7.17
C LEU A 244 -9.94 -9.79 -7.00
N GLY A 245 -9.37 -8.69 -7.47
CA GLY A 245 -9.99 -7.37 -7.39
C GLY A 245 -11.26 -7.23 -8.24
N THR A 246 -11.95 -6.11 -8.02
CA THR A 246 -13.12 -5.64 -8.78
C THR A 246 -12.92 -4.22 -9.30
N ALA A 247 -13.51 -3.96 -10.46
CA ALA A 247 -13.67 -2.63 -11.06
C ALA A 247 -15.09 -2.49 -11.60
N ILE A 248 -15.99 -1.86 -10.82
CA ILE A 248 -17.42 -1.85 -11.09
C ILE A 248 -17.93 -0.43 -11.31
N ARG A 249 -18.97 -0.27 -12.13
CA ARG A 249 -19.59 1.03 -12.37
C ARG A 249 -20.45 1.44 -11.17
N THR A 250 -20.24 2.66 -10.70
CA THR A 250 -21.14 3.32 -9.73
C THR A 250 -22.11 4.27 -10.41
N ASP A 251 -21.74 4.77 -11.59
CA ASP A 251 -22.56 5.57 -12.48
C ASP A 251 -22.11 5.35 -13.96
N PRO A 252 -22.74 5.99 -14.96
CA PRO A 252 -22.39 5.78 -16.37
C PRO A 252 -20.93 6.07 -16.74
N THR A 253 -20.25 6.95 -16.01
CA THR A 253 -18.90 7.47 -16.32
C THR A 253 -17.84 7.16 -15.27
N THR A 254 -18.24 6.57 -14.14
CA THR A 254 -17.36 6.30 -12.99
C THR A 254 -17.18 4.82 -12.71
N LEU A 255 -15.92 4.38 -12.58
CA LEU A 255 -15.57 3.07 -12.00
C LEU A 255 -15.12 3.22 -10.55
N GLU A 256 -15.58 2.30 -9.69
CA GLU A 256 -15.07 2.09 -8.35
C GLU A 256 -14.12 0.89 -8.34
N ILE A 257 -12.90 1.12 -7.84
CA ILE A 257 -11.79 0.18 -7.86
C ILE A 257 -11.49 -0.31 -6.43
N SER A 258 -11.52 -1.63 -6.25
CA SER A 258 -11.15 -2.29 -4.98
C SER A 258 -9.62 -2.30 -4.75
N PRO A 259 -9.14 -2.63 -3.54
CA PRO A 259 -7.72 -2.58 -3.21
C PRO A 259 -6.84 -3.46 -4.12
N ILE A 260 -7.21 -4.72 -4.36
CA ILE A 260 -6.41 -5.65 -5.17
C ILE A 260 -6.46 -5.32 -6.68
N ALA A 261 -7.50 -4.61 -7.13
CA ALA A 261 -7.59 -4.07 -8.49
C ALA A 261 -6.85 -2.72 -8.67
N THR A 262 -6.39 -2.10 -7.58
CA THR A 262 -5.66 -0.83 -7.62
C THR A 262 -4.27 -1.07 -8.21
N ALA A 263 -3.98 -0.46 -9.35
CA ALA A 263 -2.78 -0.78 -10.09
C ALA A 263 -1.54 0.01 -9.66
N TYR A 264 -0.39 -0.59 -9.95
CA TYR A 264 0.93 -0.06 -9.70
C TYR A 264 1.27 1.22 -10.50
N ALA A 265 2.00 2.14 -9.86
CA ALA A 265 2.80 3.12 -10.56
C ALA A 265 4.02 2.42 -11.20
N GLY A 266 4.07 2.40 -12.54
CA GLY A 266 5.20 1.78 -13.26
C GLY A 266 6.55 2.47 -12.94
N PRO A 267 7.66 1.70 -12.84
CA PRO A 267 8.98 2.18 -12.38
C PRO A 267 9.72 3.10 -13.36
N ASP A 268 9.08 3.55 -14.44
CA ASP A 268 9.84 4.07 -15.60
C ASP A 268 10.01 5.60 -15.65
N ARG A 269 9.38 6.35 -14.74
CA ARG A 269 9.61 7.82 -14.60
C ARG A 269 9.11 8.39 -13.27
N ILE A 270 9.81 9.41 -12.78
CA ILE A 270 9.36 10.28 -11.69
C ILE A 270 8.04 10.95 -12.08
N GLY A 271 7.07 10.98 -11.16
CA GLY A 271 5.86 11.81 -11.29
C GLY A 271 4.75 11.23 -12.15
N ALA A 272 4.78 9.94 -12.45
CA ALA A 272 3.57 9.27 -12.90
C ALA A 272 2.85 8.66 -11.70
N GLY A 273 1.66 9.15 -11.38
CA GLY A 273 0.73 8.46 -10.46
C GLY A 273 0.25 7.13 -11.05
N THR A 274 -0.87 6.61 -10.54
CA THR A 274 -1.47 5.36 -11.05
C THR A 274 -1.70 5.48 -12.56
N ARG A 275 -1.10 4.59 -13.35
CA ARG A 275 -1.24 4.61 -14.83
C ARG A 275 -2.29 3.66 -15.38
N PHE A 276 -2.65 2.65 -14.61
CA PHE A 276 -3.46 1.54 -15.08
C PHE A 276 -4.63 1.27 -14.12
N GLN A 277 -5.36 2.31 -13.76
CA GLN A 277 -6.45 2.25 -12.77
C GLN A 277 -7.43 1.13 -13.13
N GLY A 278 -7.54 0.12 -12.27
CA GLY A 278 -8.42 -1.01 -12.50
C GLY A 278 -7.99 -1.93 -13.64
N THR A 279 -6.70 -2.23 -13.82
CA THR A 279 -6.27 -3.27 -14.79
C THR A 279 -5.49 -4.42 -14.18
N GLY A 280 -5.18 -4.36 -12.89
CA GLY A 280 -4.29 -5.32 -12.23
C GLY A 280 -2.93 -5.40 -12.93
N CYS A 281 -2.39 -6.61 -13.09
CA CYS A 281 -1.09 -6.83 -13.75
C CYS A 281 -1.07 -6.51 -15.25
N TYR A 282 -2.20 -6.50 -15.98
CA TYR A 282 -2.26 -6.09 -17.40
C TYR A 282 -3.67 -6.19 -18.01
N ASP A 283 -4.52 -7.10 -17.51
CA ASP A 283 -5.78 -7.48 -18.14
C ASP A 283 -6.98 -7.26 -17.20
N HIS A 284 -7.75 -6.21 -17.51
CA HIS A 284 -8.95 -5.82 -16.78
C HIS A 284 -10.08 -6.87 -16.89
N ASP A 285 -10.17 -7.57 -18.03
CA ASP A 285 -11.27 -8.50 -18.29
C ASP A 285 -11.13 -9.80 -17.49
N GLN A 286 -9.99 -9.98 -16.81
CA GLN A 286 -9.78 -11.13 -15.95
C GLN A 286 -10.31 -10.91 -14.54
N PHE A 287 -10.58 -9.67 -14.10
CA PHE A 287 -11.04 -9.40 -12.73
C PHE A 287 -12.26 -10.23 -12.32
N SER A 288 -12.31 -10.58 -11.03
CA SER A 288 -13.41 -11.33 -10.42
C SER A 288 -14.77 -10.69 -10.70
N ARG A 289 -14.79 -9.36 -10.83
CA ARG A 289 -15.91 -8.60 -11.41
C ARG A 289 -15.40 -7.34 -12.11
N HIS A 290 -15.87 -7.12 -13.34
CA HIS A 290 -15.58 -5.93 -14.13
C HIS A 290 -16.79 -5.48 -14.96
N ASP A 291 -16.99 -4.18 -15.10
CA ASP A 291 -18.09 -3.58 -15.89
C ASP A 291 -17.59 -2.87 -17.18
N GLY A 292 -16.37 -3.19 -17.61
CA GLY A 292 -15.71 -2.58 -18.78
C GLY A 292 -15.28 -1.12 -18.56
N THR A 293 -14.32 -0.64 -19.36
CA THR A 293 -13.81 0.75 -19.28
C THR A 293 -14.40 1.69 -20.33
N ASP A 294 -15.26 1.19 -21.21
CA ASP A 294 -15.87 1.99 -22.29
C ASP A 294 -16.71 3.14 -21.73
N GLY A 295 -16.40 4.37 -22.16
CA GLY A 295 -17.10 5.58 -21.72
C GLY A 295 -16.79 6.04 -20.28
N ILE A 296 -15.79 5.44 -19.64
CA ILE A 296 -15.33 5.84 -18.30
C ILE A 296 -14.31 6.97 -18.41
N ASP A 297 -14.49 8.02 -17.63
CA ASP A 297 -13.54 9.13 -17.50
C ASP A 297 -13.17 9.46 -16.05
N THR A 298 -13.83 8.79 -15.09
CA THR A 298 -13.68 9.00 -13.65
C THR A 298 -13.44 7.68 -12.93
N TRP A 299 -12.54 7.69 -11.94
CA TRP A 299 -12.25 6.55 -11.09
C TRP A 299 -12.33 6.95 -9.63
N THR A 300 -12.93 6.07 -8.84
CA THR A 300 -13.05 6.15 -7.39
C THR A 300 -12.49 4.89 -6.77
N TYR A 301 -12.16 4.95 -5.48
CA TYR A 301 -11.46 3.89 -4.78
C TYR A 301 -12.23 3.53 -3.52
N THR A 302 -12.45 2.23 -3.32
CA THR A 302 -13.08 1.68 -2.12
C THR A 302 -12.10 0.82 -1.36
N THR A 303 -12.20 0.83 -0.03
CA THR A 303 -11.49 -0.10 0.86
C THR A 303 -12.22 -1.42 1.05
N ALA A 304 -13.37 -1.61 0.38
CA ALA A 304 -14.11 -2.86 0.41
C ALA A 304 -13.33 -3.95 -0.34
N LEU A 305 -13.19 -5.11 0.29
CA LEU A 305 -12.65 -6.31 -0.35
C LEU A 305 -13.73 -6.97 -1.19
N SER A 306 -13.32 -7.62 -2.28
CA SER A 306 -14.22 -8.49 -3.03
C SER A 306 -14.40 -9.83 -2.32
N ASP A 307 -15.52 -10.51 -2.57
CA ASP A 307 -15.76 -11.87 -2.07
C ASP A 307 -14.63 -12.82 -2.49
N ALA A 308 -14.11 -12.69 -3.71
CA ALA A 308 -12.98 -13.48 -4.20
C ALA A 308 -11.69 -13.21 -3.39
N THR A 309 -11.43 -11.96 -3.04
CA THR A 309 -10.29 -11.60 -2.18
C THR A 309 -10.45 -12.21 -0.78
N CYS A 310 -11.63 -12.06 -0.16
CA CYS A 310 -11.92 -12.64 1.14
C CYS A 310 -11.81 -14.17 1.12
N GLU A 311 -12.33 -14.84 0.09
CA GLU A 311 -12.25 -16.29 -0.07
C GLU A 311 -10.81 -16.79 -0.19
N ALA A 312 -10.00 -16.13 -1.02
CA ALA A 312 -8.60 -16.51 -1.21
C ALA A 312 -7.78 -16.36 0.08
N ILE A 313 -8.00 -15.28 0.84
CA ILE A 313 -7.34 -15.09 2.14
C ILE A 313 -7.83 -16.15 3.14
N THR A 314 -9.14 -16.38 3.23
CA THR A 314 -9.75 -17.36 4.15
C THR A 314 -9.16 -18.76 3.91
N ARG A 315 -9.12 -19.23 2.66
CA ARG A 315 -8.48 -20.51 2.30
C ARG A 315 -6.99 -20.54 2.62
N THR A 316 -6.30 -19.41 2.49
CA THR A 316 -4.87 -19.34 2.82
C THR A 316 -4.66 -19.49 4.31
N LEU A 317 -5.51 -18.87 5.11
CA LEU A 317 -5.47 -18.97 6.56
C LEU A 317 -5.77 -20.40 7.03
N GLU A 318 -6.80 -21.05 6.49
CA GLU A 318 -7.14 -22.45 6.82
C GLU A 318 -5.96 -23.39 6.56
N ARG A 319 -5.37 -23.33 5.36
CA ARG A 319 -4.27 -24.22 4.97
C ARG A 319 -3.02 -24.04 5.83
N ARG A 320 -2.81 -22.83 6.37
CA ARG A 320 -1.57 -22.49 7.07
C ARG A 320 -1.68 -22.55 8.58
N PHE A 321 -2.87 -22.31 9.13
CA PHE A 321 -3.05 -22.09 10.56
C PHE A 321 -4.12 -22.99 11.20
N GLU A 322 -4.89 -23.76 10.42
CA GLU A 322 -5.86 -24.75 10.94
C GLU A 322 -5.56 -26.21 10.54
N ALA A 323 -4.28 -26.54 10.29
CA ALA A 323 -3.85 -27.92 9.98
C ALA A 323 -3.87 -28.86 11.20
#